data_AF-A0AAA9T6F3-F1
#
_entry.id   AF-A0AAA9T6F3-F1
#
_cell.length_a   1.000
_cell.length_b   1.000
_cell.length_c   1.000
_cell.angle_alpha   90.00
_cell.angle_beta   90.00
_cell.angle_gamma   90.00
#
_symmetry.space_group_name_H-M   'P 1'
#
loop_
_entity.id
_entity.type
_entity.pdbx_description
1 polymer ?
#
loop_
_entity_poly.entity_id
_entity_poly.type
_entity_poly.pdbx_seq_one_letter_code
_entity_poly.pdbx_strand_id
1 'polypeptide(L)'
;MTSSDVCFGTVLVLVWGMNWIQAQRSISSTCINIGHAIRPWVRALTEGIEWWVYQRRVKLQDLEFVSVWVRDPRIQKEDFWHSYIDYEICIHTNSMCFTMKTSCVRRRYREFVWLRQRLQSNALLVQLPELPSKNLFFNMNNRQHVDQRRQGLEDFLRKVLQNALLLSDSSLHLFLQSHLNSEDIEACVSGQTKYSVEEAIHKFALMNRRFPEEEEGKKENDIDYDSESSSSGFGHSSDDSSSHGCKMSTAPQES
;
A
#
# COMPACT_ATOMS: atom_id res chain seq x y z
N MET A 1 -8.99 -3.88 -26.80
CA MET A 1 -8.09 -2.72 -26.69
C MET A 1 -8.01 -2.07 -28.05
N THR A 2 -8.67 -0.93 -28.20
CA THR A 2 -8.77 -0.21 -29.48
C THR A 2 -7.91 1.04 -29.44
N SER A 3 -7.39 1.43 -30.60
CA SER A 3 -6.46 2.53 -30.86
C SER A 3 -6.91 3.94 -30.38
N SER A 4 -8.08 4.06 -29.75
CA SER A 4 -8.66 5.27 -29.17
C SER A 4 -8.08 5.65 -27.81
N ASP A 5 -7.49 4.70 -27.07
CA ASP A 5 -7.03 4.92 -25.70
C ASP A 5 -5.65 5.62 -25.64
N VAL A 6 -4.87 5.57 -26.74
CA VAL A 6 -3.56 6.24 -26.82
C VAL A 6 -3.70 7.73 -27.17
N CYS A 7 -4.74 8.12 -27.91
CA CYS A 7 -4.94 9.52 -28.29
C CYS A 7 -5.44 10.43 -27.16
N PHE A 8 -6.08 9.89 -26.11
CA PHE A 8 -6.53 10.70 -24.97
C PHE A 8 -5.41 10.95 -23.94
N GLY A 9 -4.43 10.05 -23.83
CA GLY A 9 -3.28 10.23 -22.94
C GLY A 9 -2.36 11.38 -23.35
N THR A 10 -2.15 11.58 -24.66
CA THR A 10 -1.28 12.65 -25.18
C THR A 10 -1.91 14.05 -25.04
N VAL A 11 -3.24 14.15 -24.98
CA VAL A 11 -3.94 15.43 -24.75
C VAL A 11 -3.83 15.86 -23.28
N LEU A 12 -3.71 14.93 -22.34
CA LEU A 12 -3.63 15.25 -20.90
C LEU A 12 -2.25 15.82 -20.49
N VAL A 13 -1.17 15.43 -21.16
CA VAL A 13 0.18 15.98 -20.90
C VAL A 13 0.36 17.37 -21.53
N LEU A 14 -0.34 17.66 -22.64
CA LEU A 14 -0.25 18.97 -23.29
C LEU A 14 -1.08 20.07 -22.60
N VAL A 15 -2.01 19.72 -21.71
CA VAL A 15 -2.86 20.71 -21.01
C VAL A 15 -2.30 21.14 -19.64
N TRP A 16 -1.40 20.36 -19.04
CA TRP A 16 -0.83 20.66 -17.70
C TRP A 16 0.66 21.03 -17.70
N GLY A 17 1.22 21.33 -18.87
CA GLY A 17 2.65 21.69 -19.03
C GLY A 17 2.93 23.03 -19.71
N MET A 18 1.90 23.81 -20.08
CA MET A 18 2.10 25.10 -20.76
C MET A 18 1.43 26.23 -20.00
N ASN A 19 2.28 27.13 -19.50
CA ASN A 19 1.97 28.43 -18.94
C ASN A 19 0.90 29.15 -19.79
N TRP A 20 -0.31 29.32 -19.26
CA TRP A 20 -1.46 29.94 -19.94
C TRP A 20 -1.20 31.39 -20.39
N ILE A 21 -0.11 31.99 -19.94
CA ILE A 21 0.27 33.40 -20.17
C ILE A 21 1.06 33.61 -21.48
N GLN A 22 1.53 32.56 -22.16
CA GLN A 22 2.20 32.72 -23.48
C GLN A 22 1.35 32.37 -24.70
N ALA A 23 0.17 31.75 -24.54
CA ALA A 23 -0.73 31.43 -25.65
C ALA A 23 -1.63 32.62 -26.09
N GLN A 24 -1.20 33.86 -25.86
CA GLN A 24 -1.94 35.06 -26.25
C GLN A 24 -1.12 36.11 -27.03
N ARG A 25 0.09 35.78 -27.52
CA ARG A 25 0.92 36.73 -28.29
C ARG A 25 0.94 36.55 -29.80
N SER A 26 -0.08 35.93 -30.38
CA SER A 26 -0.36 36.09 -31.81
C SER A 26 -1.85 35.93 -32.09
N ILE A 27 -2.65 36.82 -31.52
CA ILE A 27 -4.05 36.97 -31.89
C ILE A 27 -4.21 38.41 -32.37
N SER A 28 -4.25 38.57 -33.69
CA SER A 28 -4.55 39.81 -34.39
C SER A 28 -5.85 40.42 -33.87
N SER A 29 -5.96 41.76 -33.89
CA SER A 29 -7.09 42.56 -33.39
C SER A 29 -8.49 42.20 -33.95
N THR A 30 -8.59 41.24 -34.86
CA THR A 30 -9.87 40.74 -35.38
C THR A 30 -10.58 39.73 -34.46
N CYS A 31 -9.94 39.20 -33.40
CA CYS A 31 -10.54 38.11 -32.59
C CYS A 31 -11.22 38.53 -31.27
N ILE A 32 -11.27 39.83 -30.94
CA ILE A 32 -11.88 40.28 -29.68
C ILE A 32 -13.39 39.97 -29.65
N ASN A 33 -14.07 39.97 -30.81
CA ASN A 33 -15.50 39.64 -30.90
C ASN A 33 -15.81 38.14 -30.75
N ILE A 34 -14.84 37.26 -30.99
CA ILE A 34 -15.03 35.81 -30.86
C ILE A 34 -14.91 35.39 -29.38
N GLY A 35 -14.07 36.07 -28.61
CA GLY A 35 -13.89 35.82 -27.18
C GLY A 35 -15.15 36.04 -26.33
N HIS A 36 -16.00 37.02 -26.68
CA HIS A 36 -17.29 37.22 -26.01
C HIS A 36 -18.35 36.18 -26.40
N ALA A 37 -18.33 35.73 -27.66
CA ALA A 37 -19.30 34.78 -28.19
C ALA A 37 -19.11 33.34 -27.67
N ILE A 38 -17.86 32.92 -27.41
CA ILE A 38 -17.56 31.54 -27.00
C ILE A 38 -17.49 31.37 -25.46
N ARG A 39 -17.34 32.46 -24.69
CA ARG A 39 -17.32 32.42 -23.21
C ARG A 39 -18.50 31.68 -22.57
N PRO A 40 -19.76 31.87 -23.01
CA PRO A 40 -20.90 31.12 -22.49
C PRO A 40 -20.80 29.62 -22.80
N TRP A 41 -20.29 29.27 -23.98
CA TRP A 41 -20.12 27.87 -24.41
C TRP A 41 -19.00 27.17 -23.65
N VAL A 42 -17.87 27.85 -23.41
CA VAL A 42 -16.77 27.32 -22.58
C VAL A 42 -17.25 27.12 -21.15
N ARG A 43 -17.99 28.07 -20.58
CA ARG A 43 -18.56 27.95 -19.23
C ARG A 43 -19.55 26.78 -19.16
N ALA A 44 -20.46 26.66 -20.12
CA ALA A 44 -21.41 25.56 -20.19
C ALA A 44 -20.73 24.19 -20.40
N LEU A 45 -19.63 24.13 -21.15
CA LEU A 45 -18.80 22.94 -21.30
C LEU A 45 -18.09 22.58 -20.00
N THR A 46 -17.47 23.54 -19.30
CA THR A 46 -16.81 23.28 -18.01
C THR A 46 -17.82 22.88 -16.93
N GLU A 47 -18.97 23.55 -16.85
CA GLU A 47 -20.05 23.20 -15.93
C GLU A 47 -20.67 21.84 -16.29
N GLY A 48 -20.79 21.53 -17.59
CA GLY A 48 -21.24 20.23 -18.07
C GLY A 48 -20.27 19.08 -17.78
N ILE A 49 -18.95 19.33 -17.89
CA ILE A 49 -17.89 18.38 -17.53
C ILE A 49 -17.88 18.16 -16.01
N GLU A 50 -17.94 19.23 -15.21
CA GLU A 50 -18.06 19.16 -13.75
C GLU A 50 -19.31 18.38 -13.34
N TRP A 51 -20.46 18.61 -13.98
CA TRP A 51 -21.69 17.85 -13.76
C TRP A 51 -21.57 16.38 -14.18
N TRP A 52 -20.91 16.08 -15.30
CA TRP A 52 -20.63 14.71 -15.73
C TRP A 52 -19.68 13.98 -14.77
N VAL A 53 -18.65 14.67 -14.27
CA VAL A 53 -17.72 14.16 -13.25
C VAL A 53 -18.45 13.95 -11.92
N TYR A 54 -19.32 14.87 -11.52
CA TYR A 54 -20.15 14.76 -10.33
C TYR A 54 -21.14 13.59 -10.45
N GLN A 55 -21.90 13.48 -11.54
CA GLN A 55 -22.81 12.36 -11.77
C GLN A 55 -22.08 11.02 -11.85
N ARG A 56 -20.87 10.98 -12.44
CA ARG A 56 -20.03 9.78 -12.47
C ARG A 56 -19.52 9.42 -11.07
N ARG A 57 -19.15 10.40 -10.25
CA ARG A 57 -18.74 10.21 -8.85
C ARG A 57 -19.90 9.69 -8.00
N VAL A 58 -21.10 10.27 -8.13
CA VAL A 58 -22.32 9.82 -7.45
C VAL A 58 -22.68 8.39 -7.87
N LYS A 59 -22.65 8.06 -9.16
CA LYS A 59 -22.87 6.67 -9.64
C LYS A 59 -21.84 5.66 -9.15
N LEU A 60 -20.61 6.07 -8.89
CA LEU A 60 -19.57 5.19 -8.36
C LEU A 60 -19.70 4.96 -6.85
N GLN A 61 -20.22 5.93 -6.10
CA GLN A 61 -20.47 5.79 -4.66
C GLN A 61 -21.53 4.74 -4.34
N ASP A 62 -22.58 4.61 -5.17
CA ASP A 62 -23.60 3.56 -5.02
C ASP A 62 -23.06 2.13 -5.30
N LEU A 63 -21.82 2.01 -5.78
CA LEU A 63 -21.13 0.75 -6.05
C LEU A 63 -19.89 0.55 -5.16
N GLU A 64 -19.61 1.49 -4.24
CA GLU A 64 -18.45 1.43 -3.36
C GLU A 64 -18.71 0.44 -2.21
N PHE A 65 -17.79 -0.51 -2.03
CA PHE A 65 -17.86 -1.50 -0.96
C PHE A 65 -16.55 -1.56 -0.21
N VAL A 66 -16.65 -1.80 1.09
CA VAL A 66 -15.52 -2.15 1.96
C VAL A 66 -15.90 -3.40 2.73
N SER A 67 -15.28 -4.51 2.38
CA SER A 67 -15.45 -5.79 3.05
C SER A 67 -14.26 -6.06 3.98
N VAL A 68 -14.56 -6.45 5.21
CA VAL A 68 -13.57 -6.80 6.24
C VAL A 68 -13.89 -8.15 6.84
N TRP A 69 -12.85 -8.96 7.07
CA TRP A 69 -12.94 -10.23 7.78
C TRP A 69 -11.86 -10.29 8.85
N VAL A 70 -12.21 -10.82 10.03
CA VAL A 70 -11.26 -11.18 11.07
C VAL A 70 -11.29 -12.69 11.22
N ARG A 71 -10.16 -13.35 11.00
CA ARG A 71 -10.09 -14.80 10.86
C ARG A 71 -8.77 -15.38 11.36
N ASP A 72 -8.64 -16.70 11.24
CA ASP A 72 -7.40 -17.43 11.45
C ASP A 72 -6.66 -17.03 12.76
N PRO A 73 -7.30 -17.26 13.92
CA PRO A 73 -6.66 -16.99 15.21
C PRO A 73 -5.44 -17.90 15.37
N ARG A 74 -4.27 -17.31 15.66
CA ARG A 74 -3.04 -18.08 15.89
C ARG A 74 -2.40 -17.71 17.21
N ILE A 75 -1.84 -18.71 17.87
CA ILE A 75 -0.99 -18.51 19.04
C ILE A 75 0.41 -18.15 18.53
N GLN A 76 0.83 -16.93 18.81
CA GLN A 76 2.20 -16.47 18.63
C GLN A 76 2.99 -16.79 19.89
N LYS A 77 4.21 -17.28 19.71
CA LYS A 77 5.16 -17.52 20.80
C LYS A 77 6.29 -16.52 20.64
N GLU A 78 6.27 -15.46 21.44
CA GLU A 78 7.35 -14.49 21.49
C GLU A 78 8.52 -15.09 22.28
N ASP A 79 8.21 -15.65 23.46
CA ASP A 79 9.13 -16.42 24.32
C ASP A 79 8.38 -17.54 25.07
N PHE A 80 9.08 -18.32 25.91
CA PHE A 80 8.51 -19.40 26.74
C PHE A 80 7.29 -18.98 27.59
N TRP A 81 7.21 -17.72 28.02
CA TRP A 81 6.14 -17.19 28.89
C TRP A 81 5.24 -16.15 28.23
N HIS A 82 5.63 -15.63 27.06
CA HIS A 82 4.97 -14.53 26.39
C HIS A 82 4.27 -15.01 25.12
N SER A 83 3.25 -15.87 25.31
CA SER A 83 2.37 -16.27 24.23
C SER A 83 1.14 -15.35 24.15
N TYR A 84 0.66 -15.09 22.94
CA TYR A 84 -0.56 -14.33 22.71
C TYR A 84 -1.30 -14.83 21.47
N ILE A 85 -2.59 -14.52 21.38
CA ILE A 85 -3.37 -14.74 20.15
C ILE A 85 -3.44 -13.46 19.35
N ASP A 86 -3.10 -13.58 18.07
CA ASP A 86 -3.41 -12.61 17.03
C ASP A 86 -4.45 -13.15 16.05
N TYR A 87 -5.01 -12.25 15.25
CA TYR A 87 -6.01 -12.56 14.25
C TYR A 87 -5.55 -11.98 12.91
N GLU A 88 -5.82 -12.69 11.83
CA GLU A 88 -5.67 -12.16 10.48
C GLU A 88 -6.86 -11.24 10.18
N ILE A 89 -6.57 -9.99 9.84
CA ILE A 89 -7.55 -9.03 9.32
C ILE A 89 -7.32 -8.95 7.82
N CYS A 90 -8.37 -9.16 7.03
CA CYS A 90 -8.31 -8.95 5.59
C CYS A 90 -9.34 -7.93 5.14
N ILE A 91 -8.89 -7.01 4.28
CA ILE A 91 -9.70 -6.00 3.62
C ILE A 91 -9.80 -6.35 2.13
N HIS A 92 -10.99 -6.21 1.57
CA HIS A 92 -11.23 -6.15 0.13
C HIS A 92 -12.19 -5.00 -0.15
N THR A 93 -11.78 -4.08 -1.02
CA THR A 93 -12.50 -2.83 -1.25
C THR A 93 -12.22 -2.28 -2.64
N ASN A 94 -13.20 -1.61 -3.23
CA ASN A 94 -13.00 -0.74 -4.39
C ASN A 94 -12.93 0.75 -3.98
N SER A 95 -13.03 1.05 -2.68
CA SER A 95 -13.06 2.41 -2.14
C SER A 95 -11.79 3.20 -2.42
N MET A 96 -11.94 4.48 -2.71
CA MET A 96 -10.80 5.40 -2.87
C MET A 96 -10.19 5.83 -1.54
N CYS A 97 -10.86 5.58 -0.41
CA CYS A 97 -10.31 5.87 0.91
C CYS A 97 -9.12 4.97 1.27
N PHE A 98 -8.90 3.87 0.55
CA PHE A 98 -7.83 2.92 0.83
C PHE A 98 -6.75 2.94 -0.24
N THR A 99 -5.49 2.93 0.21
CA THR A 99 -4.30 2.81 -0.65
C THR A 99 -4.26 1.46 -1.35
N MET A 100 -4.47 0.37 -0.62
CA MET A 100 -4.54 -0.98 -1.19
C MET A 100 -5.98 -1.47 -1.32
N LYS A 101 -6.34 -2.05 -2.48
CA LYS A 101 -7.66 -2.66 -2.70
C LYS A 101 -7.83 -4.00 -1.97
N THR A 102 -6.71 -4.65 -1.67
CA THR A 102 -6.66 -5.84 -0.83
C THR A 102 -5.49 -5.75 0.14
N SER A 103 -5.72 -6.02 1.42
CA SER A 103 -4.65 -6.18 2.40
C SER A 103 -4.98 -7.32 3.36
N CYS A 104 -3.96 -7.99 3.87
CA CYS A 104 -4.09 -8.90 5.00
C CYS A 104 -2.96 -8.62 5.99
N VAL A 105 -3.32 -8.35 7.24
CA VAL A 105 -2.39 -8.04 8.35
C VAL A 105 -2.73 -8.90 9.55
N ARG A 106 -1.80 -9.08 10.48
CA ARG A 106 -2.07 -9.77 11.74
C ARG A 106 -2.01 -8.79 12.90
N ARG A 107 -3.05 -8.79 13.73
CA ARG A 107 -3.17 -7.89 14.89
C ARG A 107 -3.71 -8.66 16.10
N ARG A 108 -3.16 -8.37 17.28
CA ARG A 108 -3.65 -8.92 18.56
C ARG A 108 -4.62 -7.95 19.23
N TYR A 109 -5.44 -8.48 20.15
CA TYR A 109 -6.50 -7.73 20.83
C TYR A 109 -6.03 -6.39 21.46
N ARG A 110 -4.82 -6.35 22.06
CA ARG A 110 -4.31 -5.11 22.68
C ARG A 110 -4.14 -3.96 21.67
N GLU A 111 -3.80 -4.28 20.43
CA GLU A 111 -3.63 -3.27 19.37
C GLU A 111 -4.99 -2.72 18.93
N PHE A 112 -6.06 -3.52 18.97
CA PHE A 112 -7.41 -3.01 18.76
C PHE A 112 -7.86 -2.06 19.88
N VAL A 113 -7.48 -2.35 21.13
CA VAL A 113 -7.73 -1.44 22.27
C VAL A 113 -7.03 -0.10 22.03
N TRP A 114 -5.77 -0.14 21.64
CA TRP A 114 -5.01 1.05 21.24
C TRP A 114 -5.69 1.79 20.09
N LEU A 115 -6.06 1.10 19.00
CA LEU A 115 -6.72 1.70 17.84
C LEU A 115 -8.01 2.42 18.25
N ARG A 116 -8.86 1.78 19.06
CA ARG A 116 -10.10 2.41 19.54
C ARG A 116 -9.81 3.68 20.33
N GLN A 117 -8.82 3.66 21.21
CA GLN A 117 -8.44 4.85 21.98
C GLN A 117 -7.92 5.96 21.07
N ARG A 118 -7.08 5.62 20.08
CA ARG A 118 -6.52 6.55 19.11
C ARG A 118 -7.60 7.21 18.24
N LEU A 119 -8.53 6.41 17.73
CA LEU A 119 -9.69 6.93 16.99
C LEU A 119 -10.56 7.84 17.88
N GLN A 120 -10.73 7.50 19.16
CA GLN A 120 -11.55 8.30 20.07
C GLN A 120 -10.91 9.67 20.33
N SER A 121 -9.58 9.73 20.50
CA SER A 121 -8.87 10.98 20.73
C SER A 121 -8.95 11.92 19.53
N ASN A 122 -8.99 11.37 18.32
CA ASN A 122 -9.06 12.14 17.07
C ASN A 122 -10.49 12.54 16.70
N ALA A 123 -11.50 11.81 17.20
CA ALA A 123 -12.91 12.04 16.91
C ALA A 123 -13.76 12.06 18.20
N LEU A 124 -13.54 13.06 19.06
CA LEU A 124 -14.15 13.16 20.41
C LEU A 124 -15.69 13.10 20.43
N LEU A 125 -16.36 13.56 19.37
CA LEU A 125 -17.82 13.58 19.26
C LEU A 125 -18.40 12.29 18.65
N VAL A 126 -17.57 11.41 18.10
CA VAL A 126 -18.01 10.14 17.51
C VAL A 126 -18.11 9.08 18.60
N GLN A 127 -19.27 8.44 18.69
CA GLN A 127 -19.46 7.25 19.51
C GLN A 127 -18.84 6.05 18.81
N LEU A 128 -17.68 5.60 19.30
CA LEU A 128 -16.98 4.44 18.75
C LEU A 128 -17.63 3.12 19.18
N PRO A 129 -17.75 2.15 18.24
CA PRO A 129 -18.21 0.81 18.56
C PRO A 129 -17.42 0.20 19.72
N GLU A 130 -18.10 -0.60 20.53
CA GLU A 130 -17.46 -1.33 21.61
C GLU A 130 -16.62 -2.48 21.07
N LEU A 131 -15.46 -2.71 21.70
CA LEU A 131 -14.69 -3.92 21.49
C LEU A 131 -15.35 -5.08 22.25
N PRO A 132 -15.20 -6.33 21.79
CA PRO A 132 -15.62 -7.48 22.59
C PRO A 132 -14.94 -7.39 23.96
N SER A 133 -15.69 -7.74 25.01
CA SER A 133 -15.24 -7.50 26.38
C SER A 133 -13.80 -7.98 26.60
N LYS A 134 -13.06 -7.19 27.39
CA LYS A 134 -11.81 -7.64 28.00
C LYS A 134 -12.18 -8.68 29.06
N ASN A 135 -12.67 -9.83 28.62
CA ASN A 135 -13.04 -10.95 29.49
C ASN A 135 -11.85 -11.22 30.41
N LEU A 136 -12.02 -10.92 31.70
CA LEU A 136 -11.03 -11.24 32.73
C LEU A 136 -10.77 -12.76 32.80
N PHE A 137 -11.69 -13.55 32.26
CA PHE A 137 -11.63 -15.00 32.09
C PHE A 137 -11.38 -15.43 30.64
N PHE A 138 -10.82 -14.56 29.79
CA PHE A 138 -10.45 -14.98 28.44
C PHE A 138 -9.41 -16.09 28.52
N ASN A 139 -9.70 -17.21 27.85
CA ASN A 139 -8.82 -18.36 27.81
C ASN A 139 -8.50 -18.62 26.34
N MET A 140 -7.23 -18.46 25.98
CA MET A 140 -6.72 -18.67 24.62
C MET A 140 -6.91 -20.12 24.12
N ASN A 141 -7.02 -21.07 25.04
CA ASN A 141 -7.24 -22.48 24.72
C ASN A 141 -8.73 -22.82 24.54
N ASN A 142 -9.64 -21.92 24.96
CA ASN A 142 -11.08 -22.09 24.75
C ASN A 142 -11.49 -21.55 23.38
N ARG A 143 -11.81 -22.46 22.45
CA ARG A 143 -12.22 -22.10 21.08
C ARG A 143 -13.43 -21.16 21.02
N GLN A 144 -14.38 -21.28 21.94
CA GLN A 144 -15.55 -20.39 21.99
C GLN A 144 -15.14 -18.97 22.38
N HIS A 145 -14.22 -18.80 23.35
CA HIS A 145 -13.73 -17.47 23.73
C HIS A 145 -12.97 -16.80 22.58
N VAL A 146 -12.15 -17.58 21.86
CA VAL A 146 -11.37 -17.09 20.71
C VAL A 146 -12.30 -16.67 19.57
N ASP A 147 -13.30 -17.48 19.24
CA ASP A 147 -14.23 -17.17 18.15
C ASP A 147 -15.18 -16.01 18.47
N GLN A 148 -15.70 -15.93 19.71
CA GLN A 148 -16.49 -14.77 20.16
C GLN A 148 -15.69 -13.47 20.08
N ARG A 149 -14.41 -13.50 20.48
CA ARG A 149 -13.52 -12.35 20.34
C ARG A 149 -13.29 -12.02 18.86
N ARG A 150 -12.99 -13.01 18.01
CA ARG A 150 -12.83 -12.82 16.56
C ARG A 150 -14.04 -12.11 15.96
N GLN A 151 -15.26 -12.60 16.25
CA GLN A 151 -16.50 -12.01 15.74
C GLN A 151 -16.68 -10.57 16.23
N GLY A 152 -16.48 -10.30 17.51
CA GLY A 152 -16.59 -8.94 18.04
C GLY A 152 -15.56 -7.97 17.46
N LEU A 153 -14.35 -8.44 17.14
CA LEU A 153 -13.33 -7.63 16.46
C LEU A 153 -13.73 -7.33 15.01
N GLU A 154 -14.33 -8.29 14.31
CA GLU A 154 -14.88 -8.09 12.97
C GLU A 154 -16.04 -7.08 12.97
N ASP A 155 -16.97 -7.22 13.91
CA ASP A 155 -18.10 -6.31 14.04
C ASP A 155 -17.67 -4.89 14.42
N PHE A 156 -16.65 -4.76 15.27
CA PHE A 156 -16.00 -3.48 15.59
C PHE A 156 -15.47 -2.82 14.31
N LEU A 157 -14.64 -3.52 13.51
CA LEU A 157 -14.09 -2.97 12.28
C LEU A 157 -15.19 -2.64 11.26
N ARG A 158 -16.17 -3.53 11.06
CA ARG A 158 -17.27 -3.29 10.11
C ARG A 158 -18.00 -1.99 10.42
N LYS A 159 -18.27 -1.71 11.70
CA LYS A 159 -18.92 -0.46 12.14
C LYS A 159 -17.99 0.75 12.02
N VAL A 160 -16.71 0.61 12.33
CA VAL A 160 -15.71 1.69 12.15
C VAL A 160 -15.61 2.09 10.68
N LEU A 161 -15.55 1.12 9.77
CA LEU A 161 -15.38 1.33 8.32
C LEU A 161 -16.62 1.92 7.63
N GLN A 162 -17.77 1.97 8.31
CA GLN A 162 -18.98 2.65 7.82
C GLN A 162 -18.97 4.15 8.10
N ASN A 163 -18.04 4.65 8.92
CA ASN A 163 -17.96 6.06 9.30
C ASN A 163 -16.86 6.78 8.51
N ALA A 164 -17.25 7.68 7.61
CA ALA A 164 -16.34 8.44 6.75
C ALA A 164 -15.31 9.29 7.54
N LEU A 165 -15.67 9.79 8.72
CA LEU A 165 -14.72 10.53 9.57
C LEU A 165 -13.62 9.61 10.08
N LEU A 166 -13.96 8.40 10.52
CA LEU A 166 -12.97 7.41 10.98
C LEU A 166 -12.12 6.89 9.82
N LEU A 167 -12.70 6.75 8.63
CA LEU A 167 -11.96 6.42 7.40
C LEU A 167 -10.94 7.48 6.98
N SER A 168 -11.05 8.71 7.48
CA SER A 168 -10.05 9.75 7.22
C SER A 168 -8.80 9.65 8.11
N ASP A 169 -8.81 8.78 9.13
CA ASP A 169 -7.73 8.64 10.09
C ASP A 169 -6.61 7.72 9.56
N SER A 170 -5.41 8.27 9.36
CA SER A 170 -4.24 7.52 8.89
C SER A 170 -3.83 6.38 9.83
N SER A 171 -4.09 6.48 11.14
CA SER A 171 -3.79 5.39 12.09
C SER A 171 -4.63 4.14 11.79
N LEU A 172 -5.87 4.30 11.32
CA LEU A 172 -6.71 3.17 10.89
C LEU A 172 -6.13 2.49 9.63
N HIS A 173 -5.68 3.28 8.66
CA HIS A 173 -5.10 2.73 7.42
C HIS A 173 -3.81 1.99 7.68
N LEU A 174 -2.90 2.55 8.48
CA LEU A 174 -1.67 1.85 8.86
C LEU A 174 -1.96 0.59 9.67
N PHE A 175 -2.96 0.61 10.56
CA PHE A 175 -3.37 -0.57 11.30
C PHE A 175 -3.84 -1.70 10.38
N LEU A 176 -4.61 -1.38 9.33
CA LEU A 176 -5.22 -2.35 8.41
C LEU A 176 -4.34 -2.75 7.21
N GLN A 177 -3.35 -1.92 6.84
CA GLN A 177 -2.61 -2.05 5.58
C GLN A 177 -1.08 -2.01 5.76
N SER A 178 -0.57 -2.06 6.99
CA SER A 178 0.88 -2.12 7.26
C SER A 178 1.21 -3.08 8.41
N HIS A 179 2.50 -3.39 8.56
CA HIS A 179 3.05 -4.19 9.66
C HIS A 179 3.54 -3.33 10.85
N LEU A 180 3.35 -2.01 10.82
CA LEU A 180 3.83 -1.12 11.87
C LEU A 180 3.11 -1.39 13.19
N ASN A 181 3.84 -1.41 14.31
CA ASN A 181 3.25 -1.47 15.64
C ASN A 181 2.64 -0.10 16.04
N SER A 182 1.97 -0.02 17.19
CA SER A 182 1.31 1.22 17.64
C SER A 182 2.26 2.42 17.78
N GLU A 183 3.48 2.21 18.27
CA GLU A 183 4.47 3.28 18.46
C GLU A 183 4.95 3.82 17.11
N ASP A 184 5.26 2.92 16.17
CA ASP A 184 5.65 3.30 14.81
C ASP A 184 4.51 3.99 14.04
N ILE A 185 3.26 3.58 14.27
CA ILE A 185 2.09 4.25 13.69
C ILE A 185 2.00 5.68 14.24
N GLU A 186 2.14 5.89 15.55
CA GLU A 186 2.10 7.21 16.16
C GLU A 186 3.21 8.12 15.64
N ALA A 187 4.43 7.60 15.56
CA ALA A 187 5.56 8.32 14.98
C ALA A 187 5.29 8.70 13.52
N CYS A 188 4.72 7.78 12.73
CA CYS A 188 4.43 8.00 11.31
C CYS A 188 3.38 9.08 11.10
N VAL A 189 2.23 8.99 11.80
CA VAL A 189 1.16 10.00 11.67
C VAL A 189 1.54 11.36 12.25
N SER A 190 2.53 11.41 13.14
CA SER A 190 3.07 12.65 13.70
C SER A 190 4.21 13.26 12.87
N GLY A 191 4.57 12.64 11.73
CA GLY A 191 5.65 13.11 10.86
C GLY A 191 7.05 12.92 11.44
N GLN A 192 7.23 11.97 12.36
CA GLN A 192 8.50 11.68 13.04
C GLN A 192 9.28 10.54 12.36
N THR A 193 8.71 9.89 11.36
CA THR A 193 9.37 8.83 10.56
C THR A 193 10.00 9.41 9.29
N LYS A 194 10.97 8.67 8.73
CA LYS A 194 11.57 8.99 7.42
C LYS A 194 10.67 8.66 6.23
N TYR A 195 9.63 7.87 6.46
CA TYR A 195 8.68 7.41 5.45
C TYR A 195 7.29 7.97 5.73
N SER A 196 6.50 8.16 4.68
CA SER A 196 5.09 8.55 4.75
C SER A 196 4.17 7.37 5.05
N VAL A 197 2.91 7.68 5.34
CA VAL A 197 1.83 6.68 5.52
C VAL A 197 1.70 5.81 4.27
N GLU A 198 1.67 6.42 3.09
CA GLU A 198 1.51 5.72 1.82
C GLU A 198 2.72 4.83 1.52
N GLU A 199 3.94 5.33 1.75
CA GLU A 199 5.18 4.55 1.57
C GLU A 199 5.21 3.31 2.49
N ALA A 200 4.78 3.45 3.74
CA ALA A 200 4.70 2.32 4.67
C ALA A 200 3.73 1.23 4.19
N ILE A 201 2.57 1.65 3.65
CA ILE A 201 1.56 0.74 3.10
C ILE A 201 2.06 0.05 1.83
N HIS A 202 2.64 0.80 0.88
CA HIS A 202 3.20 0.22 -0.36
C HIS A 202 4.33 -0.75 -0.06
N LYS A 203 5.28 -0.36 0.81
CA LYS A 203 6.38 -1.24 1.22
C LYS A 203 5.87 -2.55 1.80
N PHE A 204 4.86 -2.49 2.68
CA PHE A 204 4.27 -3.72 3.22
C PHE A 204 3.57 -4.56 2.15
N ALA A 205 2.85 -3.93 1.22
CA ALA A 205 2.21 -4.66 0.12
C ALA A 205 3.22 -5.36 -0.79
N LEU A 206 4.39 -4.76 -1.03
CA LEU A 206 5.50 -5.40 -1.76
C LEU A 206 6.06 -6.59 -0.97
N MET A 207 6.35 -6.41 0.32
CA MET A 207 6.88 -7.48 1.18
C MET A 207 5.92 -8.67 1.32
N ASN A 208 4.61 -8.42 1.29
CA ASN A 208 3.59 -9.45 1.46
C ASN A 208 3.19 -10.12 0.13
N ARG A 209 3.58 -9.55 -1.02
CA ARG A 209 3.48 -10.23 -2.33
C ARG A 209 4.64 -11.21 -2.42
N ARG A 210 4.34 -12.51 -2.43
CA ARG A 210 5.32 -13.62 -2.46
C ARG A 210 6.11 -13.76 -3.78
N PHE A 211 6.54 -12.66 -4.39
CA PHE A 211 7.42 -12.71 -5.56
C PHE A 211 8.76 -12.04 -5.20
N PRO A 212 9.89 -12.75 -5.29
CA PRO A 212 11.20 -12.13 -5.21
C PRO A 212 11.33 -11.10 -6.35
N GLU A 213 11.77 -9.89 -6.02
CA GLU A 213 12.34 -9.02 -7.04
C GLU A 213 13.60 -9.72 -7.57
N GLU A 214 13.62 -10.05 -8.86
CA GLU A 214 14.87 -10.35 -9.54
C GLU A 214 15.70 -9.06 -9.46
N GLU A 215 16.82 -9.08 -8.75
CA GLU A 215 17.78 -7.98 -8.79
C GLU A 215 18.28 -7.85 -10.24
N GLU A 216 17.68 -6.94 -11.01
CA GLU A 216 18.31 -6.44 -12.22
C GLU A 216 19.59 -5.72 -11.79
N GLY A 217 20.70 -6.44 -11.99
CA GLY A 217 22.04 -5.94 -11.74
C GLY A 217 22.21 -4.55 -12.35
N LYS A 218 22.60 -3.60 -11.49
CA LYS A 218 23.14 -2.31 -11.91
C LYS A 218 24.29 -2.56 -12.89
N LYS A 219 24.00 -2.49 -14.19
CA LYS A 219 25.02 -2.25 -15.20
C LYS A 219 25.40 -0.78 -15.10
N GLU A 220 26.57 -0.55 -14.51
CA GLU A 220 27.29 0.70 -14.58
C GLU A 220 27.64 0.95 -16.06
N ASN A 221 26.96 1.92 -16.67
CA ASN A 221 27.26 2.38 -18.02
C ASN A 221 28.38 3.43 -17.92
N ASP A 222 29.63 2.99 -17.97
CA ASP A 222 30.72 3.84 -18.43
C ASP A 222 31.04 3.42 -19.87
N ILE A 223 30.55 4.21 -20.81
CA ILE A 223 30.98 4.19 -22.21
C ILE A 223 31.94 5.35 -22.35
N ASP A 224 33.22 5.07 -22.65
CA ASP A 224 33.98 5.99 -23.50
C ASP A 224 35.10 5.30 -24.29
N TYR A 225 35.00 5.52 -25.61
CA TYR A 225 35.96 5.45 -26.72
C TYR A 225 36.78 4.19 -27.06
N ASP A 226 36.42 3.66 -28.24
CA ASP A 226 37.21 2.85 -29.18
C ASP A 226 38.65 3.39 -29.36
N SER A 227 39.63 2.49 -29.54
CA SER A 227 40.16 2.15 -30.88
C SER A 227 41.50 1.37 -30.84
N GLU A 228 41.58 0.32 -31.68
CA GLU A 228 42.76 -0.17 -32.43
C GLU A 228 43.69 -1.25 -31.81
N SER A 229 43.40 -2.50 -32.20
CA SER A 229 44.26 -3.39 -33.02
C SER A 229 45.77 -3.53 -32.72
N SER A 230 46.21 -4.73 -32.33
CA SER A 230 47.15 -5.61 -33.10
C SER A 230 48.03 -6.54 -32.24
N SER A 231 47.96 -7.83 -32.60
CA SER A 231 49.10 -8.76 -32.84
C SER A 231 49.96 -9.37 -31.71
N SER A 232 50.16 -10.69 -31.87
CA SER A 232 51.23 -11.60 -31.39
C SER A 232 51.09 -12.17 -29.97
N GLY A 233 51.36 -13.43 -29.66
CA GLY A 233 51.82 -14.60 -30.42
C GLY A 233 52.24 -15.72 -29.44
N PHE A 234 52.07 -16.98 -29.86
CA PHE A 234 52.82 -18.21 -29.50
C PHE A 234 52.78 -18.86 -28.07
N GLY A 235 52.71 -20.20 -28.09
CA GLY A 235 53.20 -21.17 -27.08
C GLY A 235 52.11 -22.06 -26.46
N HIS A 236 51.87 -23.32 -26.87
CA HIS A 236 52.55 -24.59 -26.48
C HIS A 236 52.76 -24.73 -24.95
N SER A 237 52.53 -25.84 -24.22
CA SER A 237 52.16 -27.24 -24.48
C SER A 237 52.01 -27.99 -23.12
N SER A 238 51.30 -29.13 -23.13
CA SER A 238 51.49 -30.36 -22.30
C SER A 238 51.10 -30.42 -20.80
N ASP A 239 50.15 -31.33 -20.52
CA ASP A 239 50.16 -32.48 -19.59
C ASP A 239 51.06 -32.46 -18.33
N ASP A 240 50.54 -32.80 -17.14
CA ASP A 240 50.53 -34.19 -16.62
C ASP A 240 49.94 -34.32 -15.18
N SER A 241 49.18 -35.40 -15.03
CA SER A 241 48.85 -36.30 -13.91
C SER A 241 49.09 -36.03 -12.40
N SER A 242 48.18 -36.66 -11.62
CA SER A 242 48.40 -37.38 -10.32
C SER A 242 48.37 -36.52 -9.04
N SER A 243 47.86 -36.92 -7.87
CA SER A 243 47.06 -38.04 -7.35
C SER A 243 46.79 -37.78 -5.85
N HIS A 244 45.84 -38.55 -5.29
CA HIS A 244 45.61 -38.81 -3.85
C HIS A 244 45.03 -37.63 -3.03
N GLY A 245 43.99 -37.81 -2.21
CA GLY A 245 43.27 -39.00 -1.78
C GLY A 245 42.86 -38.84 -0.32
N CYS A 246 41.60 -39.18 -0.01
CA CYS A 246 41.07 -39.61 1.30
C CYS A 246 41.12 -38.57 2.46
N LYS A 247 40.18 -38.52 3.41
CA LYS A 247 39.20 -39.50 3.87
C LYS A 247 38.17 -38.79 4.75
N MET A 248 36.93 -39.27 4.63
CA MET A 248 35.83 -39.13 5.59
C MET A 248 36.21 -39.76 6.95
N SER A 249 35.66 -39.24 8.06
CA SER A 249 35.15 -39.96 9.25
C SER A 249 35.12 -39.01 10.47
N THR A 250 34.32 -39.12 11.53
CA THR A 250 33.03 -39.75 11.91
C THR A 250 32.79 -39.19 13.33
N ALA A 251 31.54 -38.98 13.74
CA ALA A 251 31.17 -38.72 15.14
C ALA A 251 31.47 -39.94 16.04
N PRO A 252 31.42 -39.79 17.38
CA PRO A 252 30.29 -40.39 18.08
C PRO A 252 29.78 -39.62 19.32
N GLN A 253 28.67 -40.15 19.83
CA GLN A 253 27.83 -39.74 20.96
C GLN A 253 28.44 -39.89 22.37
N GLU A 254 27.75 -39.20 23.30
CA GLU A 254 27.46 -39.51 24.72
C GLU A 254 28.58 -39.52 25.77
N SER A 255 28.47 -38.58 26.72
CA SER A 255 27.96 -38.85 28.08
C SER A 255 27.46 -37.55 28.72
#